data_AF-A0A6N7ZRV5-F1
#
_entry.id   AF-A0A6N7ZRV5-F1
#
_cell.length_a   1.000
_cell.length_b   1.000
_cell.length_c   1.000
_cell.angle_alpha   90.00
_cell.angle_beta   90.00
_cell.angle_gamma   90.00
#
_symmetry.space_group_name_H-M   'P 1'
#
loop_
_entity.id
_entity.type
_entity.pdbx_description
1 polymer ?
#
loop_
_entity_poly.entity_id
_entity_poly.type
_entity_poly.pdbx_seq_one_letter_code
_entity_poly.pdbx_strand_id
1 'polypeptide(L)'
;MIKSQIDYEILPDTYIGKLLSSPAPKKRLSNQEAAALIQETADRVEKERPNGDDRRIAELMAAEAIRAISGNGSSSLNWYTDSIDNALSVAGLIHPELVDEECVVSPFKSASEARVVFFAALSITSQNIKVFENVRYALEQYEQFKRHGRFVDASYGPKAQSVLRNLQRFNLALKTFGGDLSRLEAFLMKRFTMGEIRRVAEGFSINIGGAELNDEVVHGSMIFGPKIGNGFFQNLMGNHDPVTIDLWFMRMWGRYTGTLVKREIPKAALTKLTAGIRKSLRSEKMTKVLRDAGLALKPSEIRALDPEELANYTKKLNHLWSRRRRAELEKGRTNDQILEIKTALGWANPAKAVYESLVGTVDTPRNGNERRRMRAVTRQSVDILRLKGYSMSPADLQATLWYPEKELYGHLTGRDPGAMNVSYEQALVAAAKNEGYTDGEIDDAIEAGAGRSRRAGGDGCLERDAGRGGFQVSS
;
A
#
# COMPACT_ATOMS: atom_id res chain seq x y z
N MET A 1 -38.78 0.02 5.54
CA MET A 1 -37.46 -0.08 4.86
C MET A 1 -37.29 -1.50 4.35
N ILE A 2 -37.36 -1.70 3.03
CA ILE A 2 -37.06 -3.01 2.44
C ILE A 2 -35.53 -3.10 2.38
N LYS A 3 -34.91 -3.80 3.33
CA LYS A 3 -33.54 -4.31 3.14
C LYS A 3 -33.63 -5.26 1.95
N SER A 4 -33.33 -4.79 0.73
CA SER A 4 -33.25 -5.68 -0.43
C SER A 4 -32.21 -6.75 -0.08
N GLN A 5 -32.63 -7.99 0.16
CA GLN A 5 -31.70 -9.10 0.34
C GLN A 5 -30.87 -9.19 -0.94
N ILE A 6 -29.55 -9.12 -0.80
CA ILE A 6 -28.64 -9.41 -1.90
C ILE A 6 -28.80 -10.91 -2.17
N ASP A 7 -29.20 -11.25 -3.39
CA ASP A 7 -29.16 -12.64 -3.83
C ASP A 7 -27.70 -13.02 -4.10
N TYR A 8 -27.09 -13.66 -3.09
CA TYR A 8 -25.70 -14.08 -3.13
C TYR A 8 -25.44 -15.20 -4.16
N GLU A 9 -26.47 -15.92 -4.62
CA GLU A 9 -26.31 -16.99 -5.61
C GLU A 9 -26.01 -16.43 -7.00
N ILE A 10 -26.56 -15.26 -7.32
CA ILE A 10 -26.42 -14.59 -8.63
C ILE A 10 -25.06 -13.89 -8.79
N LEU A 11 -24.34 -13.61 -7.69
CA LEU A 11 -23.02 -12.96 -7.72
C LEU A 11 -21.98 -13.81 -8.48
N PRO A 12 -21.00 -13.19 -9.16
CA PRO A 12 -19.99 -13.92 -9.93
C PRO A 12 -19.11 -14.80 -9.03
N ASP A 13 -18.45 -15.82 -9.60
CA ASP A 13 -17.52 -16.68 -8.85
C ASP A 13 -16.32 -15.93 -8.27
N THR A 14 -16.02 -14.74 -8.78
CA THR A 14 -15.03 -13.83 -8.20
C THR A 14 -15.48 -13.23 -6.88
N TYR A 15 -16.75 -13.36 -6.49
CA TYR A 15 -17.27 -12.91 -5.20
C TYR A 15 -16.55 -13.59 -4.04
N ILE A 16 -16.08 -12.78 -3.08
CA ILE A 16 -15.24 -13.28 -2.00
C ILE A 16 -15.92 -14.33 -1.13
N GLY A 17 -17.24 -14.26 -0.95
CA GLY A 17 -18.00 -15.24 -0.19
C GLY A 17 -17.96 -16.64 -0.83
N LYS A 18 -18.02 -16.74 -2.16
CA LYS A 18 -17.90 -18.02 -2.89
C LYS A 18 -16.47 -18.57 -2.81
N LEU A 19 -15.46 -17.70 -2.93
CA LEU A 19 -14.06 -18.10 -2.84
C LEU A 19 -13.68 -18.60 -1.44
N LEU A 20 -14.13 -17.92 -0.38
CA LEU A 20 -13.90 -18.33 1.01
C LEU A 20 -14.66 -19.60 1.39
N SER A 21 -15.82 -19.85 0.75
CA SER A 21 -16.58 -21.09 0.98
C SER A 21 -16.01 -22.30 0.23
N SER A 22 -15.11 -22.07 -0.74
CA SER A 22 -14.47 -23.15 -1.48
C SER A 22 -13.43 -23.86 -0.61
N PRO A 23 -13.24 -25.19 -0.72
CA PRO A 23 -12.24 -25.91 0.06
C PRO A 23 -10.83 -25.33 -0.14
N ALA A 24 -10.07 -25.20 0.96
CA ALA A 24 -8.68 -24.78 0.88
C ALA A 24 -7.85 -25.79 0.05
N PRO A 25 -6.84 -25.32 -0.72
CA PRO A 25 -5.98 -26.21 -1.49
C PRO A 25 -5.19 -27.13 -0.55
N LYS A 26 -5.09 -28.42 -0.91
CA LYS A 26 -4.32 -29.42 -0.13
C LYS A 26 -2.85 -29.03 0.05
N LYS A 27 -2.28 -28.33 -0.94
CA LYS A 27 -0.93 -27.79 -0.90
C LYS A 27 -1.00 -26.29 -0.63
N ARG A 28 -0.25 -25.83 0.37
CA ARG A 28 -0.09 -24.39 0.65
C ARG A 28 0.51 -23.67 -0.55
N LEU A 29 -0.19 -22.64 -1.00
CA LEU A 29 0.25 -21.81 -2.11
C LEU A 29 1.15 -20.68 -1.63
N SER A 30 2.06 -20.22 -2.49
CA SER A 30 2.66 -18.90 -2.37
C SER A 30 1.65 -17.81 -2.74
N ASN A 31 1.95 -16.54 -2.40
CA ASN A 31 1.10 -15.40 -2.81
C ASN A 31 0.94 -15.31 -4.34
N GLN A 32 1.96 -15.69 -5.12
CA GLN A 32 1.91 -15.66 -6.58
C GLN A 32 1.01 -16.78 -7.12
N GLU A 33 1.12 -17.99 -6.57
CA GLU A 33 0.25 -19.11 -6.93
C GLU A 33 -1.21 -18.85 -6.53
N ALA A 34 -1.45 -18.25 -5.36
CA ALA A 34 -2.79 -17.84 -4.93
C ALA A 34 -3.39 -16.79 -5.88
N ALA A 35 -2.62 -15.76 -6.26
CA ALA A 35 -3.08 -14.75 -7.21
C ALA A 35 -3.37 -15.35 -8.60
N ALA A 36 -2.56 -16.31 -9.07
CA ALA A 36 -2.80 -17.00 -10.33
C ALA A 36 -4.09 -17.84 -10.29
N LEU A 37 -4.35 -18.56 -9.20
CA LEU A 37 -5.59 -19.32 -9.02
C LEU A 37 -6.84 -18.42 -9.02
N ILE A 38 -6.78 -17.29 -8.31
CA ILE A 38 -7.89 -16.32 -8.30
C ILE A 38 -8.08 -15.72 -9.69
N GLN A 39 -6.98 -15.42 -10.39
CA GLN A 39 -7.02 -14.92 -11.76
C GLN A 39 -7.69 -15.91 -12.73
N GLU A 40 -7.43 -17.21 -12.63
CA GLU A 40 -8.11 -18.21 -13.47
C GLU A 40 -9.63 -18.18 -13.27
N THR A 41 -10.07 -17.97 -12.03
CA THR A 41 -11.50 -17.77 -11.73
C THR A 41 -12.03 -16.49 -12.36
N ALA A 42 -11.27 -15.39 -12.27
CA ALA A 42 -11.64 -14.12 -12.89
C ALA A 42 -11.72 -14.23 -14.42
N ASP A 43 -10.83 -14.98 -15.07
CA ASP A 43 -10.87 -15.20 -16.52
C ASP A 43 -12.10 -15.99 -16.96
N ARG A 44 -12.51 -16.99 -16.17
CA ARG A 44 -13.73 -17.76 -16.43
C ARG A 44 -14.95 -16.84 -16.32
N VAL A 45 -15.03 -16.06 -15.25
CA VAL A 45 -16.10 -15.07 -15.06
C VAL A 45 -16.12 -14.06 -16.19
N GLU A 46 -14.99 -13.51 -16.62
CA GLU A 46 -14.95 -12.52 -17.69
C GLU A 46 -15.48 -13.07 -19.03
N LYS A 47 -15.26 -14.37 -19.31
CA LYS A 47 -15.81 -15.05 -20.49
C LYS A 47 -17.33 -15.27 -20.40
N GLU A 48 -17.82 -15.58 -19.21
CA GLU A 48 -19.23 -15.92 -18.98
C GLU A 48 -20.12 -14.68 -18.75
N ARG A 49 -19.58 -13.69 -18.02
CA ARG A 49 -20.22 -12.45 -17.57
C ARG A 49 -19.15 -11.36 -17.44
N PRO A 50 -18.86 -10.58 -18.49
CA PRO A 50 -17.86 -9.53 -18.43
C PRO A 50 -18.13 -8.56 -17.27
N ASN A 51 -17.14 -8.41 -16.39
CA ASN A 51 -17.18 -7.49 -15.26
C ASN A 51 -16.70 -6.08 -15.64
N GLY A 52 -16.40 -5.85 -16.92
CA GLY A 52 -15.78 -4.61 -17.40
C GLY A 52 -16.54 -3.30 -17.13
N ASP A 53 -17.84 -3.37 -16.79
CA ASP A 53 -18.65 -2.21 -16.41
C ASP A 53 -18.38 -1.79 -14.96
N ASP A 54 -17.96 -0.54 -14.77
CA ASP A 54 -17.65 0.09 -13.49
C ASP A 54 -18.80 -0.04 -12.48
N ARG A 55 -20.05 0.01 -12.96
CA ARG A 55 -21.21 -0.15 -12.10
C ARG A 55 -21.28 -1.55 -11.47
N ARG A 56 -21.01 -2.61 -12.23
CA ARG A 56 -21.03 -3.99 -11.72
C ARG A 56 -19.93 -4.21 -10.68
N ILE A 57 -18.76 -3.63 -10.92
CA ILE A 57 -17.66 -3.68 -9.95
C ILE A 57 -18.07 -2.94 -8.66
N ALA A 58 -18.69 -1.77 -8.77
CA ALA A 58 -19.18 -1.02 -7.62
C ALA A 58 -20.26 -1.77 -6.82
N GLU A 59 -21.18 -2.46 -7.50
CA GLU A 59 -22.22 -3.31 -6.90
C GLU A 59 -21.62 -4.54 -6.19
N LEU A 60 -20.65 -5.21 -6.81
CA LEU A 60 -19.92 -6.33 -6.21
C LEU A 60 -19.14 -5.88 -4.96
N MET A 61 -18.45 -4.75 -5.06
CA MET A 61 -17.74 -4.13 -3.95
C MET A 61 -18.69 -3.82 -2.78
N ALA A 62 -19.89 -3.29 -3.06
CA ALA A 62 -20.90 -3.02 -2.03
C ALA A 62 -21.43 -4.31 -1.40
N ALA A 63 -21.66 -5.36 -2.19
CA ALA A 63 -22.12 -6.66 -1.69
C ALA A 63 -21.08 -7.34 -0.78
N GLU A 64 -19.79 -7.20 -1.10
CA GLU A 64 -18.70 -7.70 -0.25
C GLU A 64 -18.59 -6.92 1.06
N ALA A 65 -18.74 -5.60 1.02
CA ALA A 65 -18.77 -4.77 2.22
C ALA A 65 -19.93 -5.15 3.15
N ILE A 66 -21.14 -5.32 2.61
CA ILE A 66 -22.33 -5.74 3.38
C ILE A 66 -22.11 -7.11 4.03
N ARG A 67 -21.50 -8.05 3.31
CA ARG A 67 -21.13 -9.36 3.87
C ARG A 67 -20.14 -9.20 5.02
N ALA A 68 -19.08 -8.42 4.83
CA ALA A 68 -18.04 -8.23 5.85
C ALA A 68 -18.62 -7.62 7.13
N ILE A 69 -19.49 -6.61 6.99
CA ILE A 69 -20.20 -5.98 8.11
C ILE A 69 -21.11 -6.98 8.82
N SER A 70 -21.83 -7.81 8.06
CA SER A 70 -22.78 -8.78 8.64
C SER A 70 -22.08 -9.97 9.31
N GLY A 71 -20.84 -10.29 8.92
CA GLY A 71 -20.11 -11.46 9.41
C GLY A 71 -19.20 -11.22 10.63
N ASN A 72 -18.73 -9.99 10.85
CA ASN A 72 -17.64 -9.73 11.80
C ASN A 72 -18.04 -9.50 13.26
N GLY A 73 -19.34 -9.54 13.63
CA GLY A 73 -19.79 -9.34 15.03
C GLY A 73 -19.55 -7.92 15.59
N SER A 74 -18.64 -7.13 15.02
CA SER A 74 -18.45 -5.70 15.26
C SER A 74 -19.44 -4.90 14.41
N SER A 75 -20.44 -4.34 15.07
CA SER A 75 -21.54 -3.58 14.48
C SER A 75 -21.19 -2.15 14.03
N SER A 76 -19.91 -1.75 14.06
CA SER A 76 -19.51 -0.37 13.70
C SER A 76 -19.13 -0.29 12.21
N LEU A 77 -19.89 0.50 11.46
CA LEU A 77 -19.55 0.87 10.07
C LEU A 77 -18.27 1.71 9.98
N ASN A 78 -17.82 2.25 11.11
CA ASN A 78 -16.69 3.17 11.23
C ASN A 78 -15.51 2.56 12.01
N TRP A 79 -15.47 1.23 12.16
CA TRP A 79 -14.47 0.55 12.99
C TRP A 79 -13.02 0.92 12.67
N TYR A 80 -12.71 1.28 11.42
CA TYR A 80 -11.36 1.70 11.03
C TYR A 80 -11.02 3.08 11.57
N THR A 81 -11.96 4.02 11.46
CA THR A 81 -11.87 5.34 12.08
C THR A 81 -11.76 5.21 13.60
N ASP A 82 -12.61 4.39 14.21
CA ASP A 82 -12.56 4.08 15.65
C ASP A 82 -11.18 3.52 16.06
N SER A 83 -10.58 2.63 15.26
CA SER A 83 -9.27 2.04 15.58
C SER A 83 -8.12 3.04 15.43
N ILE A 84 -8.21 4.04 14.55
CA ILE A 84 -7.23 5.15 14.50
C ILE A 84 -7.35 6.02 15.74
N ASP A 85 -8.57 6.35 16.18
CA ASP A 85 -8.81 7.15 17.38
C ASP A 85 -8.32 6.44 18.65
N ASN A 86 -8.57 5.13 18.74
CA ASN A 86 -8.03 4.29 19.82
C ASN A 86 -6.50 4.27 19.77
N ALA A 87 -5.91 4.07 18.59
CA ALA A 87 -4.47 4.11 18.40
C ALA A 87 -3.87 5.44 18.88
N LEU A 88 -4.46 6.58 18.50
CA LEU A 88 -4.03 7.90 18.96
C LEU A 88 -4.17 8.04 20.48
N SER A 89 -5.24 7.52 21.07
CA SER A 89 -5.47 7.57 22.52
C SER A 89 -4.40 6.79 23.29
N VAL A 90 -4.04 5.60 22.80
CA VAL A 90 -2.94 4.80 23.38
C VAL A 90 -1.58 5.45 23.14
N ALA A 91 -1.35 6.05 21.96
CA ALA A 91 -0.14 6.84 21.72
C ALA A 91 -0.04 8.03 22.68
N GLY A 92 -1.17 8.61 23.08
CA GLY A 92 -1.28 9.67 24.09
C GLY A 92 -0.82 9.26 25.49
N LEU A 93 -0.76 7.97 25.81
CA LEU A 93 -0.12 7.53 27.06
C LEU A 93 1.38 7.76 27.00
N ILE A 94 2.01 7.36 25.90
CA ILE A 94 3.47 7.46 25.68
C ILE A 94 3.89 8.92 25.41
N HIS A 95 3.05 9.65 24.69
CA HIS A 95 3.28 11.04 24.27
C HIS A 95 2.01 11.89 24.54
N PRO A 96 1.81 12.36 25.79
CA PRO A 96 0.61 13.10 26.21
C PRO A 96 0.28 14.31 25.35
N GLU A 97 1.29 14.98 24.79
CA GLU A 97 1.15 16.13 23.88
C GLU A 97 0.35 15.82 22.60
N LEU A 98 0.12 14.55 22.26
CA LEU A 98 -0.69 14.16 21.10
C LEU A 98 -2.19 14.35 21.33
N VAL A 99 -2.64 14.34 22.59
CA VAL A 99 -4.06 14.31 22.96
C VAL A 99 -4.45 15.39 23.97
N ASP A 100 -3.48 16.01 24.63
CA ASP A 100 -3.67 17.03 25.64
C ASP A 100 -2.86 18.30 25.31
N GLU A 101 -3.55 19.43 25.14
CA GLU A 101 -2.94 20.73 24.85
C GLU A 101 -2.09 21.24 26.02
N GLU A 102 -2.41 20.84 27.26
CA GLU A 102 -1.63 21.25 28.45
C GLU A 102 -0.27 20.56 28.51
N CYS A 103 -0.14 19.39 27.86
CA CYS A 103 1.11 18.64 27.80
C CYS A 103 2.01 19.06 26.62
N VAL A 104 1.57 20.00 25.79
CA VAL A 104 2.33 20.45 24.62
C VAL A 104 3.55 21.26 25.05
N VAL A 105 4.72 20.82 24.58
CA VAL A 105 6.00 21.49 24.79
C VAL A 105 6.73 21.69 23.46
N SER A 106 7.71 22.60 23.46
CA SER A 106 8.62 22.82 22.33
C SER A 106 9.18 21.48 21.81
N PRO A 107 9.18 21.23 20.48
CA PRO A 107 9.01 22.21 19.40
C PRO A 107 7.56 22.47 18.96
N PHE A 108 6.56 21.87 19.62
CA PHE A 108 5.16 21.98 19.23
C PHE A 108 4.49 23.19 19.89
N LYS A 109 3.52 23.79 19.18
CA LYS A 109 2.65 24.86 19.68
C LYS A 109 1.24 24.39 19.99
N SER A 110 0.85 23.21 19.49
CA SER A 110 -0.44 22.59 19.76
C SER A 110 -0.36 21.07 19.63
N ALA A 111 -1.37 20.38 20.16
CA ALA A 111 -1.52 18.95 19.98
C ALA A 111 -1.70 18.57 18.50
N SER A 112 -2.26 19.48 17.68
CA SER A 112 -2.35 19.28 16.23
C SER A 112 -0.97 19.21 15.58
N GLU A 113 -0.05 20.11 15.94
CA GLU A 113 1.32 20.07 15.42
C GLU A 113 2.06 18.80 15.83
N ALA A 114 1.85 18.33 17.06
CA ALA A 114 2.36 17.05 17.54
C ALA A 114 1.81 15.87 16.70
N ARG A 115 0.50 15.84 16.45
CA ARG A 115 -0.15 14.81 15.62
C ARG A 115 0.34 14.81 14.17
N VAL A 116 0.55 15.98 13.56
CA VAL A 116 1.10 16.09 12.20
C VAL A 116 2.44 15.38 12.08
N VAL A 117 3.32 15.58 13.06
CA VAL A 117 4.64 14.93 13.08
C VAL A 117 4.52 13.44 13.33
N PHE A 118 3.74 13.02 14.33
CA PHE A 118 3.56 11.60 14.62
C PHE A 118 2.97 10.83 13.43
N PHE A 119 1.89 11.34 12.83
CA PHE A 119 1.24 10.70 11.70
C PHE A 119 2.04 10.79 10.41
N ALA A 120 2.85 11.84 10.21
CA ALA A 120 3.82 11.85 9.13
C ALA A 120 4.87 10.74 9.31
N ALA A 121 5.41 10.55 10.51
CA ALA A 121 6.36 9.47 10.80
C ALA A 121 5.73 8.07 10.56
N LEU A 122 4.53 7.84 11.11
CA LEU A 122 3.77 6.60 10.95
C LEU A 122 3.46 6.29 9.47
N SER A 123 3.10 7.32 8.71
CA SER A 123 2.80 7.18 7.30
C SER A 123 4.05 6.94 6.44
N ILE A 124 5.11 7.75 6.63
CA ILE A 124 6.33 7.69 5.83
C ILE A 124 7.04 6.33 5.98
N THR A 125 7.05 5.79 7.20
CA THR A 125 7.70 4.50 7.52
C THR A 125 6.87 3.27 7.09
N SER A 126 5.59 3.44 6.71
CA SER A 126 4.65 2.34 6.35
C SER A 126 4.93 1.56 5.06
N GLN A 127 6.00 1.88 4.35
CA GLN A 127 6.24 1.34 3.02
C GLN A 127 6.78 -0.10 3.06
N ASN A 128 5.87 -1.07 2.87
CA ASN A 128 6.16 -2.51 2.79
C ASN A 128 6.81 -3.06 4.07
N ILE A 129 6.23 -2.68 5.20
CA ILE A 129 6.69 -3.01 6.54
C ILE A 129 5.56 -3.63 7.36
N LYS A 130 5.88 -4.41 8.40
CA LYS A 130 4.86 -4.90 9.34
C LYS A 130 4.44 -3.78 10.30
N VAL A 131 3.21 -3.86 10.81
CA VAL A 131 2.60 -2.79 11.63
C VAL A 131 3.39 -2.53 12.93
N PHE A 132 3.76 -3.58 13.68
CA PHE A 132 4.61 -3.43 14.88
C PHE A 132 5.96 -2.74 14.59
N GLU A 133 6.61 -3.12 13.49
CA GLU A 133 7.89 -2.50 13.10
C GLU A 133 7.70 -1.05 12.68
N ASN A 134 6.60 -0.74 11.96
CA ASN A 134 6.23 0.63 11.62
C ASN A 134 6.09 1.48 12.88
N VAL A 135 5.24 1.08 13.83
CA VAL A 135 5.00 1.83 15.07
C VAL A 135 6.30 2.11 15.79
N ARG A 136 7.20 1.12 15.89
CA ARG A 136 8.52 1.33 16.48
C ARG A 136 9.34 2.40 15.76
N TYR A 137 9.41 2.35 14.42
CA TYR A 137 10.14 3.36 13.65
C TYR A 137 9.47 4.74 13.68
N ALA A 138 8.14 4.78 13.77
CA ALA A 138 7.38 6.03 13.88
C ALA A 138 7.62 6.72 15.21
N LEU A 139 7.55 5.97 16.32
CA LEU A 139 7.90 6.46 17.66
C LEU A 139 9.36 6.91 17.71
N GLU A 140 10.28 6.13 17.13
CA GLU A 140 11.69 6.52 17.01
C GLU A 140 11.85 7.88 16.30
N GLN A 141 11.23 8.06 15.13
CA GLN A 141 11.29 9.32 14.38
C GLN A 141 10.59 10.48 15.08
N TYR A 142 9.47 10.22 15.77
CA TYR A 142 8.75 11.22 16.55
C TYR A 142 9.61 11.74 17.71
N GLU A 143 10.25 10.85 18.46
CA GLU A 143 11.19 11.21 19.53
C GLU A 143 12.42 11.97 19.00
N GLN A 144 12.95 11.58 17.84
CA GLN A 144 14.03 12.34 17.19
C GLN A 144 13.57 13.74 16.79
N PHE A 145 12.33 13.88 16.31
CA PHE A 145 11.76 15.18 15.99
C PHE A 145 11.61 16.06 17.22
N LYS A 146 11.11 15.52 18.34
CA LYS A 146 11.02 16.26 19.62
C LYS A 146 12.37 16.82 20.06
N ARG A 147 13.45 16.06 19.88
CA ARG A 147 14.81 16.47 20.29
C ARG A 147 15.46 17.48 19.34
N HIS A 148 15.17 17.41 18.04
CA HIS A 148 15.94 18.11 17.01
C HIS A 148 15.13 19.06 16.14
N GLY A 149 13.80 19.10 16.29
CA GLY A 149 12.87 19.84 15.42
C GLY A 149 12.81 19.31 13.98
N ARG A 150 13.31 18.10 13.74
CA ARG A 150 13.38 17.46 12.41
C ARG A 150 13.47 15.96 12.51
N PHE A 151 12.99 15.26 11.49
CA PHE A 151 13.27 13.83 11.34
C PHE A 151 14.75 13.59 11.06
N VAL A 152 15.26 12.42 11.47
CA VAL A 152 16.64 12.02 11.19
C VAL A 152 16.69 11.12 9.95
N ASP A 153 17.80 11.20 9.23
CA ASP A 153 18.01 10.36 8.06
C ASP A 153 18.14 8.90 8.48
N ALA A 154 17.10 8.13 8.20
CA ALA A 154 17.03 6.72 8.55
C ALA A 154 16.52 5.86 7.39
N SER A 155 16.98 4.62 7.37
CA SER A 155 16.70 3.63 6.34
C SER A 155 15.95 2.45 6.95
N TYR A 156 14.62 2.44 6.78
CA TYR A 156 13.76 1.41 7.36
C TYR A 156 13.20 0.45 6.31
N GLY A 157 13.29 -0.84 6.61
CA GLY A 157 12.62 -1.90 5.86
C GLY A 157 13.02 -2.03 4.38
N PRO A 158 12.24 -2.81 3.59
CA PRO A 158 12.55 -3.10 2.20
C PRO A 158 12.49 -1.89 1.25
N LYS A 159 11.90 -0.77 1.70
CA LYS A 159 11.79 0.49 0.95
C LYS A 159 12.60 1.61 1.61
N ALA A 160 13.68 1.28 2.33
CA ALA A 160 14.57 2.18 3.05
C ALA A 160 14.87 3.51 2.31
N GLN A 161 15.30 3.45 1.05
CA GLN A 161 15.62 4.65 0.26
C GLN A 161 14.39 5.55 -0.01
N SER A 162 13.20 4.95 -0.14
CA SER A 162 11.95 5.71 -0.28
C SER A 162 11.58 6.40 1.03
N VAL A 163 11.73 5.69 2.15
CA VAL A 163 11.47 6.20 3.49
C VAL A 163 12.40 7.37 3.80
N LEU A 164 13.71 7.19 3.63
CA LEU A 164 14.73 8.23 3.79
C LEU A 164 14.39 9.50 3.00
N ARG A 165 14.12 9.37 1.70
CA ARG A 165 13.78 10.53 0.85
C ARG A 165 12.51 11.24 1.32
N ASN A 166 11.53 10.51 1.86
CA ASN A 166 10.30 11.13 2.35
C ASN A 166 10.49 11.80 3.71
N LEU A 167 11.33 11.28 4.60
CA LEU A 167 11.75 11.98 5.83
C LEU A 167 12.48 13.29 5.49
N GLN A 168 13.43 13.24 4.56
CA GLN A 168 14.12 14.42 4.04
C GLN A 168 13.14 15.42 3.39
N ARG A 169 12.15 14.92 2.67
CA ARG A 169 11.12 15.75 2.03
C ARG A 169 10.21 16.43 3.06
N PHE A 170 9.85 15.76 4.15
CA PHE A 170 9.12 16.38 5.26
C PHE A 170 9.94 17.53 5.86
N ASN A 171 11.21 17.28 6.18
CA ASN A 171 12.11 18.30 6.72
C ASN A 171 12.28 19.50 5.78
N LEU A 172 12.42 19.24 4.47
CA LEU A 172 12.51 20.28 3.46
C LEU A 172 11.23 21.12 3.39
N ALA A 173 10.06 20.47 3.38
CA ALA A 173 8.78 21.17 3.38
C ALA A 173 8.59 22.03 4.64
N LEU A 174 8.92 21.49 5.82
CA LEU A 174 8.88 22.24 7.08
C LEU A 174 9.80 23.47 7.03
N LYS A 175 11.03 23.30 6.52
CA LYS A 175 11.98 24.40 6.33
C LYS A 175 11.43 25.48 5.39
N THR A 176 10.76 25.09 4.30
CA THR A 176 10.11 26.03 3.37
C THR A 176 9.04 26.88 4.05
N PHE A 177 8.32 26.34 5.03
CA PHE A 177 7.37 27.08 5.86
C PHE A 177 8.02 27.77 7.07
N GLY A 178 9.35 27.90 7.11
CA GLY A 178 10.06 28.59 8.18
C GLY A 178 10.05 27.87 9.52
N GLY A 179 9.84 26.53 9.52
CA GLY A 179 9.67 25.76 10.75
C GLY A 179 8.25 25.79 11.33
N ASP A 180 7.29 26.39 10.63
CA ASP A 180 5.90 26.49 11.08
C ASP A 180 5.11 25.21 10.73
N LEU A 181 4.90 24.36 11.74
CA LEU A 181 4.16 23.11 11.60
C LEU A 181 2.69 23.34 11.28
N SER A 182 2.04 24.38 11.82
CA SER A 182 0.67 24.75 11.48
C SER A 182 0.51 25.11 10.00
N ARG A 183 1.46 25.85 9.43
CA ARG A 183 1.47 26.15 7.97
C ARG A 183 1.73 24.92 7.13
N LEU A 184 2.64 24.05 7.59
CA LEU A 184 2.89 22.77 6.92
C LEU A 184 1.63 21.90 6.94
N GLU A 185 0.94 21.77 8.08
CA GLU A 185 -0.32 21.06 8.21
C GLU A 185 -1.37 21.58 7.22
N ALA A 186 -1.59 22.91 7.23
CA ALA A 186 -2.54 23.55 6.32
C ALA A 186 -2.21 23.24 4.85
N PHE A 187 -0.93 23.22 4.47
CA PHE A 187 -0.51 22.80 3.14
C PHE A 187 -0.81 21.31 2.89
N LEU A 188 -0.41 20.43 3.81
CA LEU A 188 -0.56 18.97 3.65
C LEU A 188 -2.02 18.54 3.52
N MET A 189 -2.95 19.27 4.16
CA MET A 189 -4.38 19.01 4.15
C MET A 189 -5.15 19.77 3.06
N LYS A 190 -4.54 20.75 2.38
CA LYS A 190 -5.21 21.53 1.34
C LYS A 190 -5.25 20.77 0.01
N ARG A 191 -6.35 20.95 -0.73
CA ARG A 191 -6.55 20.40 -2.08
C ARG A 191 -5.82 21.23 -3.15
N PHE A 192 -5.20 20.53 -4.09
CA PHE A 192 -4.49 21.05 -5.26
C PHE A 192 -4.72 20.11 -6.44
N THR A 193 -4.48 20.60 -7.65
CA THR A 193 -4.23 19.72 -8.80
C THR A 193 -2.82 19.14 -8.73
N MET A 194 -2.62 17.95 -9.26
CA MET A 194 -1.28 17.36 -9.40
C MET A 194 -0.33 18.24 -10.21
N GLY A 195 -0.84 18.99 -11.20
CA GLY A 195 -0.06 19.96 -11.96
C GLY A 195 0.48 21.10 -11.08
N GLU A 196 -0.30 21.60 -10.13
CA GLU A 196 0.17 22.59 -9.15
C GLU A 196 1.24 22.01 -8.23
N ILE A 197 1.02 20.81 -7.69
CA ILE A 197 2.00 20.13 -6.84
C ILE A 197 3.33 19.91 -7.57
N ARG A 198 3.29 19.48 -8.85
CA ARG A 198 4.49 19.29 -9.67
C ARG A 198 5.24 20.60 -9.90
N ARG A 199 4.54 21.66 -10.30
CA ARG A 199 5.15 22.99 -10.50
C ARG A 199 5.85 23.52 -9.26
N VAL A 200 5.22 23.39 -8.09
CA VAL A 200 5.83 23.81 -6.82
C VAL A 200 7.04 22.93 -6.50
N ALA A 201 6.92 21.60 -6.65
CA ALA A 201 7.98 20.66 -6.34
C ALA A 201 9.22 20.81 -7.25
N GLU A 202 9.04 21.17 -8.53
CA GLU A 202 10.12 21.51 -9.45
C GLU A 202 10.96 22.68 -8.93
N GLY A 203 10.35 23.69 -8.34
CA GLY A 203 11.05 24.81 -7.68
C GLY A 203 11.97 24.39 -6.53
N PHE A 204 11.72 23.22 -5.93
CA PHE A 204 12.55 22.61 -4.88
C PHE A 204 13.46 21.49 -5.41
N SER A 205 13.58 21.33 -6.73
CA SER A 205 14.30 20.20 -7.36
C SER A 205 13.78 18.82 -6.92
N ILE A 206 12.50 18.74 -6.54
CA ILE A 206 11.84 17.48 -6.15
C ILE A 206 11.09 16.93 -7.36
N ASN A 207 11.52 15.79 -7.87
CA ASN A 207 10.77 15.09 -8.90
C ASN A 207 9.63 14.28 -8.26
N ILE A 208 8.39 14.74 -8.48
CA ILE A 208 7.16 14.00 -8.14
C ILE A 208 6.70 13.23 -9.38
N GLY A 209 6.75 11.91 -9.30
CA GLY A 209 6.51 11.03 -10.44
C GLY A 209 5.13 11.16 -11.11
N GLY A 210 5.01 10.54 -12.29
CA GLY A 210 3.81 10.50 -13.13
C GLY A 210 2.67 9.59 -12.65
N ALA A 211 2.58 9.30 -11.34
CA ALA A 211 1.65 8.30 -10.82
C ALA A 211 0.16 8.70 -10.93
N GLU A 212 -0.11 10.01 -10.96
CA GLU A 212 -1.43 10.61 -11.15
C GLU A 212 -1.45 11.53 -12.38
N LEU A 213 -2.65 11.78 -12.90
CA LEU A 213 -2.89 12.72 -14.00
C LEU A 213 -2.71 14.17 -13.51
N ASN A 214 -2.34 15.10 -14.41
CA ASN A 214 -2.07 16.50 -14.04
C ASN A 214 -3.29 17.22 -13.46
N ASP A 215 -4.48 16.91 -13.96
CA ASP A 215 -5.77 17.48 -13.56
C ASP A 215 -6.38 16.78 -12.33
N GLU A 216 -5.76 15.72 -11.83
CA GLU A 216 -6.26 15.01 -10.65
C GLU A 216 -6.17 15.90 -9.40
N VAL A 217 -7.29 16.01 -8.68
CA VAL A 217 -7.34 16.73 -7.40
C VAL A 217 -6.81 15.84 -6.28
N VAL A 218 -5.80 16.33 -5.57
CA VAL A 218 -5.06 15.65 -4.50
C VAL A 218 -4.81 16.62 -3.36
N HIS A 219 -4.32 16.13 -2.23
CA HIS A 219 -3.91 16.97 -1.10
C HIS A 219 -2.40 17.28 -1.16
N GLY A 220 -1.96 18.35 -0.49
CA GLY A 220 -0.54 18.70 -0.42
C GLY A 220 0.35 17.58 0.10
N SER A 221 -0.19 16.70 0.95
CA SER A 221 0.45 15.46 1.42
C SER A 221 0.89 14.52 0.30
N MET A 222 0.38 14.69 -0.93
CA MET A 222 0.85 14.00 -2.12
C MET A 222 2.36 14.13 -2.37
N ILE A 223 3.02 15.12 -1.78
CA ILE A 223 4.48 15.19 -1.79
C ILE A 223 5.12 13.90 -1.26
N PHE A 224 4.49 13.13 -0.37
CA PHE A 224 5.02 11.84 0.11
C PHE A 224 4.67 10.64 -0.80
N GLY A 225 3.79 10.87 -1.78
CA GLY A 225 3.35 9.91 -2.78
C GLY A 225 1.87 9.52 -2.66
N PRO A 226 1.29 8.86 -3.68
CA PRO A 226 -0.16 8.62 -3.77
C PRO A 226 -0.74 7.76 -2.65
N LYS A 227 0.02 6.74 -2.21
CA LYS A 227 -0.44 5.79 -1.19
C LYS A 227 -0.28 6.35 0.23
N ILE A 228 0.94 6.74 0.59
CA ILE A 228 1.25 7.12 1.98
C ILE A 228 0.86 8.58 2.26
N GLY A 229 1.05 9.47 1.30
CA GLY A 229 0.71 10.89 1.44
C GLY A 229 -0.77 11.15 1.25
N ASN A 230 -1.20 11.07 -0.01
CA ASN A 230 -2.58 11.43 -0.37
C ASN A 230 -3.65 10.46 0.15
N GLY A 231 -3.27 9.24 0.57
CA GLY A 231 -4.16 8.25 1.16
C GLY A 231 -3.94 8.12 2.67
N PHE A 232 -2.93 7.35 3.07
CA PHE A 232 -2.79 6.91 4.47
C PHE A 232 -2.59 8.07 5.47
N PHE A 233 -1.76 9.07 5.15
CA PHE A 233 -1.59 10.25 6.00
C PHE A 233 -2.88 11.07 6.12
N GLN A 234 -3.64 11.23 5.02
CA GLN A 234 -4.96 11.90 5.08
C GLN A 234 -5.91 11.14 6.00
N ASN A 235 -5.96 9.80 5.89
CA ASN A 235 -6.79 8.97 6.77
C ASN A 235 -6.40 9.12 8.25
N LEU A 236 -5.09 9.16 8.57
CA LEU A 236 -4.61 9.37 9.94
C LEU A 236 -4.96 10.76 10.49
N MET A 237 -5.00 11.78 9.63
CA MET A 237 -5.38 13.15 9.97
C MET A 237 -6.91 13.38 9.97
N GLY A 238 -7.73 12.32 9.87
CA GLY A 238 -9.20 12.40 9.89
C GLY A 238 -9.86 12.76 8.54
N ASN A 239 -9.09 12.87 7.46
CA ASN A 239 -9.63 13.04 6.12
C ASN A 239 -9.80 11.68 5.43
N HIS A 240 -11.02 11.13 5.51
CA HIS A 240 -11.36 9.79 5.04
C HIS A 240 -11.89 9.73 3.59
N ASP A 241 -11.95 10.88 2.90
CA ASP A 241 -12.34 10.96 1.48
C ASP A 241 -11.36 10.22 0.53
N PRO A 242 -10.03 10.28 0.71
CA PRO A 242 -9.09 9.66 -0.20
C PRO A 242 -9.02 8.14 -0.02
N VAL A 243 -9.19 7.41 -1.13
CA VAL A 243 -8.98 5.96 -1.13
C VAL A 243 -7.48 5.65 -1.09
N THR A 244 -7.07 4.89 -0.07
CA THR A 244 -5.71 4.35 0.02
C THR A 244 -5.58 3.09 -0.85
N ILE A 245 -5.07 3.26 -2.06
CA ILE A 245 -4.84 2.15 -3.01
C ILE A 245 -3.56 1.41 -2.62
N ASP A 246 -3.68 0.47 -1.70
CA ASP A 246 -2.59 -0.38 -1.20
C ASP A 246 -2.49 -1.73 -1.96
N LEU A 247 -1.62 -2.61 -1.47
CA LEU A 247 -1.41 -3.94 -2.06
C LEU A 247 -2.71 -4.77 -2.09
N TRP A 248 -3.49 -4.70 -1.02
CA TRP A 248 -4.68 -5.53 -0.84
C TRP A 248 -5.85 -4.98 -1.63
N PHE A 249 -6.00 -3.65 -1.71
CA PHE A 249 -6.92 -3.02 -2.64
C PHE A 249 -6.61 -3.43 -4.08
N MET A 250 -5.33 -3.47 -4.47
CA MET A 250 -4.93 -3.92 -5.81
C MET A 250 -5.26 -5.39 -6.06
N ARG A 251 -5.16 -6.26 -5.05
CA ARG A 251 -5.54 -7.67 -5.16
C ARG A 251 -7.05 -7.84 -5.35
N MET A 252 -7.84 -7.17 -4.51
CA MET A 252 -9.30 -7.12 -4.66
C MET A 252 -9.70 -6.57 -6.03
N TRP A 253 -9.12 -5.44 -6.45
CA TRP A 253 -9.37 -4.85 -7.76
C TRP A 253 -9.01 -5.81 -8.89
N GLY A 254 -7.85 -6.45 -8.81
CA GLY A 254 -7.41 -7.45 -9.78
C GLY A 254 -8.35 -8.65 -9.85
N ARG A 255 -8.92 -9.08 -8.72
CA ARG A 255 -9.92 -10.17 -8.63
C ARG A 255 -11.21 -9.78 -9.34
N TYR A 256 -11.68 -8.55 -9.18
CA TYR A 256 -12.86 -8.06 -9.88
C TYR A 256 -12.64 -7.91 -11.39
N THR A 257 -11.45 -7.44 -11.78
CA THR A 257 -11.16 -7.02 -13.17
C THR A 257 -10.38 -8.05 -13.99
N GLY A 258 -9.97 -9.17 -13.39
CA GLY A 258 -9.08 -10.13 -14.04
C GLY A 258 -7.69 -9.54 -14.35
N THR A 259 -7.13 -8.74 -13.44
CA THR A 259 -5.81 -8.10 -13.62
C THR A 259 -4.81 -8.39 -12.50
N LEU A 260 -5.02 -9.45 -11.72
CA LEU A 260 -4.18 -9.84 -10.58
C LEU A 260 -2.74 -10.18 -10.96
N VAL A 261 -2.52 -10.79 -12.12
CA VAL A 261 -1.19 -11.26 -12.56
C VAL A 261 -0.75 -10.56 -13.83
N LYS A 262 0.54 -10.28 -13.92
CA LYS A 262 1.15 -9.79 -15.14
C LYS A 262 1.20 -10.94 -16.16
N ARG A 263 0.78 -10.67 -17.40
CA ARG A 263 0.70 -11.67 -18.48
C ARG A 263 1.43 -11.26 -19.75
N GLU A 264 2.13 -10.13 -19.69
CA GLU A 264 2.81 -9.58 -20.85
C GLU A 264 4.28 -9.93 -20.80
N ILE A 265 4.77 -10.58 -21.85
CA ILE A 265 6.20 -10.81 -22.01
C ILE A 265 6.85 -9.51 -22.50
N PRO A 266 7.74 -8.88 -21.72
CA PRO A 266 8.38 -7.64 -22.15
C PRO A 266 9.37 -7.95 -23.27
N LYS A 267 9.00 -7.64 -24.53
CA LYS A 267 9.82 -7.91 -25.73
C LYS A 267 11.27 -7.44 -25.58
N ALA A 268 11.47 -6.26 -24.99
CA ALA A 268 12.79 -5.71 -24.73
C ALA A 268 13.60 -6.55 -23.72
N ALA A 269 12.96 -7.03 -22.63
CA ALA A 269 13.62 -7.90 -21.67
C ALA A 269 13.89 -9.28 -22.26
N LEU A 270 12.95 -9.87 -23.03
CA LEU A 270 13.18 -11.14 -23.71
C LEU A 270 14.35 -11.04 -24.71
N THR A 271 14.45 -9.91 -25.42
CA THR A 271 15.58 -9.63 -26.31
C THR A 271 16.90 -9.56 -25.54
N LYS A 272 16.94 -8.82 -24.43
CA LYS A 272 18.13 -8.73 -23.58
C LYS A 272 18.49 -10.08 -22.93
N LEU A 273 17.49 -10.86 -22.51
CA LEU A 273 17.65 -12.20 -21.96
C LEU A 273 18.33 -13.13 -22.97
N THR A 274 17.77 -13.23 -24.17
CA THR A 274 18.31 -14.09 -25.23
C THR A 274 19.71 -13.66 -25.68
N ALA A 275 20.00 -12.35 -25.73
CA ALA A 275 21.33 -11.83 -25.99
C ALA A 275 22.34 -12.18 -24.87
N GLY A 276 21.94 -12.05 -23.60
CA GLY A 276 22.76 -12.42 -22.45
C GLY A 276 23.09 -13.91 -22.39
N ILE A 277 22.12 -14.78 -22.69
CA ILE A 277 22.35 -16.23 -22.80
C ILE A 277 23.30 -16.53 -23.96
N ARG A 278 23.07 -15.96 -25.15
CA ARG A 278 23.99 -16.11 -26.29
C ARG A 278 25.42 -15.71 -25.94
N LYS A 279 25.60 -14.58 -25.24
CA LYS A 279 26.90 -14.11 -24.78
C LYS A 279 27.53 -15.13 -23.82
N SER A 280 26.77 -15.62 -22.84
CA SER A 280 27.26 -16.59 -21.86
C SER A 280 27.66 -17.92 -22.51
N LEU A 281 26.98 -18.34 -23.58
CA LEU A 281 27.30 -19.55 -24.33
C LEU A 281 28.61 -19.47 -25.14
N ARG A 282 29.20 -18.27 -25.29
CA ARG A 282 30.53 -18.11 -25.91
C ARG A 282 31.69 -18.48 -24.97
N SER A 283 31.44 -18.51 -23.66
CA SER A 283 32.45 -18.89 -22.66
C SER A 283 32.26 -20.34 -22.28
N GLU A 284 33.27 -21.19 -22.52
CA GLU A 284 33.22 -22.62 -22.20
C GLU A 284 32.82 -22.88 -20.73
N LYS A 285 33.41 -22.12 -19.80
CA LYS A 285 33.09 -22.18 -18.36
C LYS A 285 31.61 -21.92 -18.09
N MET A 286 31.03 -20.87 -18.67
CA MET A 286 29.62 -20.54 -18.45
C MET A 286 28.68 -21.48 -19.18
N THR A 287 29.08 -21.95 -20.37
CA THR A 287 28.36 -22.98 -21.11
C THR A 287 28.22 -24.25 -20.29
N LYS A 288 29.30 -24.72 -19.66
CA LYS A 288 29.25 -25.87 -18.74
C LYS A 288 28.26 -25.64 -17.60
N VAL A 289 28.36 -24.50 -16.91
CA VAL A 289 27.43 -24.13 -15.82
C VAL A 289 25.96 -24.12 -16.27
N LEU A 290 25.67 -23.59 -17.47
CA LEU A 290 24.31 -23.58 -18.01
C LEU A 290 23.84 -24.98 -18.43
N ARG A 291 24.70 -25.81 -19.03
CA ARG A 291 24.37 -27.20 -19.40
C ARG A 291 24.08 -28.04 -18.15
N ASP A 292 24.93 -27.97 -17.15
CA ASP A 292 24.78 -28.71 -15.88
C ASP A 292 23.48 -28.32 -15.16
N ALA A 293 22.97 -27.11 -15.40
CA ALA A 293 21.69 -26.64 -14.87
C ALA A 293 20.47 -26.92 -15.78
N GLY A 294 20.67 -27.50 -16.98
CA GLY A 294 19.62 -27.68 -17.99
C GLY A 294 19.11 -26.37 -18.60
N LEU A 295 19.97 -25.34 -18.70
CA LEU A 295 19.63 -23.98 -19.12
C LEU A 295 20.40 -23.50 -20.36
N ALA A 296 21.14 -24.39 -21.03
CA ALA A 296 21.91 -24.06 -22.23
C ALA A 296 21.04 -24.06 -23.49
N LEU A 297 20.00 -23.22 -23.53
CA LEU A 297 19.12 -23.07 -24.69
C LEU A 297 19.65 -22.01 -25.67
N LYS A 298 19.47 -22.26 -26.97
CA LYS A 298 19.70 -21.29 -28.04
C LYS A 298 18.65 -20.18 -27.97
N PRO A 299 18.96 -18.96 -28.43
CA PRO A 299 18.01 -17.85 -28.49
C PRO A 299 16.69 -18.15 -29.21
N SER A 300 16.69 -19.00 -30.24
CA SER A 300 15.45 -19.40 -30.93
C SER A 300 14.57 -20.30 -30.06
N GLU A 301 15.17 -21.25 -29.35
CA GLU A 301 14.47 -22.17 -28.43
C GLU A 301 13.81 -21.38 -27.29
N ILE A 302 14.54 -20.42 -26.70
CA ILE A 302 13.99 -19.56 -25.63
C ILE A 302 12.79 -18.73 -26.12
N ARG A 303 12.78 -18.29 -27.38
CA ARG A 303 11.66 -17.52 -27.95
C ARG A 303 10.45 -18.39 -28.32
N ALA A 304 10.67 -19.70 -28.47
CA ALA A 304 9.63 -20.66 -28.80
C ALA A 304 8.94 -21.24 -27.56
N LEU A 305 9.53 -21.05 -26.36
CA LEU A 305 8.90 -21.45 -25.10
C LEU A 305 7.57 -20.75 -24.93
N ASP A 306 6.57 -21.51 -24.50
CA ASP A 306 5.31 -20.92 -24.07
C ASP A 306 5.50 -20.10 -22.76
N PRO A 307 4.50 -19.30 -22.33
CA PRO A 307 4.61 -18.49 -21.12
C PRO A 307 4.96 -19.27 -19.84
N GLU A 308 4.45 -20.49 -19.67
CA GLU A 308 4.69 -21.30 -18.47
C GLU A 308 6.12 -21.88 -18.49
N GLU A 309 6.54 -22.42 -19.63
CA GLU A 309 7.89 -22.90 -19.86
C GLU A 309 8.92 -21.78 -19.70
N LEU A 310 8.63 -20.59 -20.23
CA LEU A 310 9.48 -19.41 -20.12
C LEU A 310 9.55 -18.91 -18.67
N ALA A 311 8.45 -18.94 -17.92
CA ALA A 311 8.44 -18.63 -16.49
C ALA A 311 9.32 -19.63 -15.71
N ASN A 312 9.19 -20.93 -15.99
CA ASN A 312 10.00 -21.97 -15.35
C ASN A 312 11.50 -21.84 -15.71
N TYR A 313 11.81 -21.56 -16.97
CA TYR A 313 13.17 -21.34 -17.44
C TYR A 313 13.81 -20.12 -16.75
N THR A 314 13.10 -19.00 -16.70
CA THR A 314 13.59 -17.77 -16.05
C THR A 314 13.67 -17.90 -14.53
N LYS A 315 12.78 -18.65 -13.89
CA LYS A 315 12.88 -19.04 -12.48
C LYS A 315 14.18 -19.80 -12.19
N LYS A 316 14.51 -20.81 -13.00
CA LYS A 316 15.76 -21.57 -12.86
C LYS A 316 17.00 -20.69 -13.06
N LEU A 317 16.99 -19.76 -14.01
CA LEU A 317 18.05 -18.75 -14.17
C LEU A 317 18.19 -17.86 -12.93
N ASN A 318 17.08 -17.40 -12.35
CA ASN A 318 17.09 -16.61 -11.11
C ASN A 318 17.67 -17.40 -9.91
N HIS A 319 17.36 -18.70 -9.81
CA HIS A 319 17.96 -19.58 -8.81
C HIS A 319 19.46 -19.78 -9.03
N LEU A 320 19.88 -19.98 -10.28
CA LEU A 320 21.29 -20.08 -10.65
C LEU A 320 22.06 -18.82 -10.25
N TRP A 321 21.51 -17.64 -10.55
CA TRP A 321 22.08 -16.37 -10.12
C TRP A 321 22.15 -16.26 -8.60
N SER A 322 21.07 -16.58 -7.88
CA SER A 322 21.03 -16.52 -6.41
C SER A 322 22.06 -17.42 -5.75
N ARG A 323 22.28 -18.63 -6.29
CA ARG A 323 23.35 -19.54 -5.83
C ARG A 323 24.73 -18.94 -6.09
N ARG A 324 24.95 -18.39 -7.29
CA ARG A 324 26.22 -17.73 -7.62
C ARG A 324 26.49 -16.54 -6.72
N ARG A 325 25.51 -15.65 -6.51
CA ARG A 325 25.64 -14.49 -5.62
C ARG A 325 26.11 -14.88 -4.23
N ARG A 326 25.53 -15.94 -3.65
CA ARG A 326 25.97 -16.48 -2.34
C ARG A 326 27.43 -16.92 -2.36
N ALA A 327 27.82 -17.71 -3.36
CA ALA A 327 29.20 -18.14 -3.53
C ALA A 327 30.20 -16.98 -3.79
N GLU A 328 29.76 -15.86 -4.38
CA GLU A 328 30.60 -14.67 -4.53
C GLU A 328 30.75 -13.87 -3.22
N LEU A 329 29.69 -13.80 -2.41
CA LEU A 329 29.74 -13.20 -1.07
C LEU A 329 30.67 -14.00 -0.14
N GLU A 330 30.59 -15.33 -0.20
CA GLU A 330 31.47 -16.23 0.58
C GLU A 330 32.95 -16.05 0.23
N LYS A 331 33.26 -15.56 -0.98
CA LYS A 331 34.63 -15.19 -1.40
C LYS A 331 35.04 -13.78 -0.98
N GLY A 332 34.23 -13.10 -0.17
CA GLY A 332 34.51 -11.74 0.33
C GLY A 332 34.25 -10.63 -0.70
N ARG A 333 33.52 -10.89 -1.80
CA ARG A 333 33.22 -9.84 -2.79
C ARG A 333 32.21 -8.82 -2.25
N THR A 334 32.44 -7.55 -2.56
CA THR A 334 31.51 -6.46 -2.21
C THR A 334 30.24 -6.52 -3.08
N ASN A 335 29.18 -5.83 -2.65
CA ASN A 335 27.95 -5.76 -3.43
C ASN A 335 28.16 -5.10 -4.82
N ASP A 336 29.08 -4.14 -4.93
CA ASP A 336 29.39 -3.47 -6.19
C ASP A 336 30.08 -4.42 -7.18
N GLN A 337 31.07 -5.18 -6.70
CA GLN A 337 31.72 -6.22 -7.50
C GLN A 337 30.72 -7.30 -7.96
N ILE A 338 29.78 -7.68 -7.10
CA ILE A 338 28.71 -8.62 -7.45
C ILE A 338 27.77 -8.02 -8.50
N LEU A 339 27.47 -6.72 -8.42
CA LEU A 339 26.65 -6.01 -9.40
C LEU A 339 27.32 -5.98 -10.77
N GLU A 340 28.63 -5.77 -10.83
CA GLU A 340 29.41 -5.85 -12.07
C GLU A 340 29.35 -7.26 -12.69
N ILE A 341 29.54 -8.31 -11.87
CA ILE A 341 29.40 -9.70 -12.33
C ILE A 341 27.99 -9.94 -12.87
N LYS A 342 26.95 -9.49 -12.16
CA LYS A 342 25.56 -9.61 -12.58
C LYS A 342 25.33 -8.95 -13.94
N THR A 343 25.90 -7.77 -14.13
CA THR A 343 25.79 -6.98 -15.35
C THR A 343 26.53 -7.64 -16.51
N ALA A 344 27.73 -8.17 -16.26
CA ALA A 344 28.55 -8.85 -17.26
C ALA A 344 27.86 -10.09 -17.86
N LEU A 345 27.08 -10.83 -17.04
CA LEU A 345 26.28 -11.98 -17.49
C LEU A 345 25.20 -11.58 -18.50
N GLY A 346 24.63 -10.38 -18.38
CA GLY A 346 23.63 -9.82 -19.30
C GLY A 346 22.24 -10.47 -19.23
N TRP A 347 22.11 -11.71 -18.76
CA TRP A 347 20.82 -12.41 -18.65
C TRP A 347 20.17 -12.31 -17.26
N ALA A 348 20.91 -12.03 -16.19
CA ALA A 348 20.38 -12.12 -14.83
C ALA A 348 19.27 -11.09 -14.52
N ASN A 349 19.45 -9.81 -14.91
CA ASN A 349 18.41 -8.80 -14.75
C ASN A 349 17.21 -9.04 -15.70
N PRO A 350 17.42 -9.32 -17.00
CA PRO A 350 16.30 -9.64 -17.89
C PRO A 350 15.54 -10.91 -17.52
N ALA A 351 16.21 -11.97 -17.03
CA ALA A 351 15.54 -13.19 -16.55
C ALA A 351 14.60 -12.88 -15.38
N LYS A 352 15.08 -12.06 -14.43
CA LYS A 352 14.23 -11.57 -13.33
C LYS A 352 13.03 -10.78 -13.86
N ALA A 353 13.25 -9.85 -14.78
CA ALA A 353 12.18 -9.02 -15.34
C ALA A 353 11.13 -9.86 -16.10
N VAL A 354 11.56 -10.82 -16.94
CA VAL A 354 10.64 -11.71 -17.67
C VAL A 354 9.86 -12.59 -16.69
N TYR A 355 10.54 -13.18 -15.70
CA TYR A 355 9.88 -13.97 -14.66
C TYR A 355 8.81 -13.16 -13.92
N GLU A 356 9.17 -11.99 -13.40
CA GLU A 356 8.24 -11.10 -12.69
C GLU A 356 7.10 -10.60 -13.58
N SER A 357 7.29 -10.52 -14.89
CA SER A 357 6.23 -10.15 -15.83
C SER A 357 5.29 -11.29 -16.20
N LEU A 358 5.68 -12.55 -15.94
CA LEU A 358 4.88 -13.73 -16.22
C LEU A 358 4.14 -14.26 -14.99
N VAL A 359 4.74 -14.12 -13.81
CA VAL A 359 4.17 -14.65 -12.55
C VAL A 359 4.02 -13.60 -11.45
N GLY A 360 4.46 -12.37 -11.71
CA GLY A 360 4.36 -11.30 -10.73
C GLY A 360 2.93 -10.78 -10.61
N THR A 361 2.57 -10.42 -9.40
CA THR A 361 1.29 -9.79 -9.10
C THR A 361 1.29 -8.32 -9.49
N VAL A 362 0.11 -7.79 -9.80
CA VAL A 362 -0.12 -6.37 -10.03
C VAL A 362 -0.42 -5.72 -8.69
N ASP A 363 0.65 -5.28 -8.00
CA ASP A 363 0.58 -4.75 -6.62
C ASP A 363 0.42 -3.22 -6.54
N THR A 364 0.43 -2.54 -7.69
CA THR A 364 0.29 -1.09 -7.79
C THR A 364 -0.45 -0.71 -9.08
N PRO A 365 -1.24 0.37 -9.09
CA PRO A 365 -1.88 0.86 -10.31
C PRO A 365 -0.86 1.15 -11.43
N ARG A 366 -1.22 0.80 -12.65
CA ARG A 366 -0.42 0.94 -13.88
C ARG A 366 -0.17 2.40 -14.24
N ASN A 367 -1.15 3.27 -14.03
CA ASN A 367 -1.09 4.68 -14.38
C ASN A 367 -2.18 5.50 -13.65
N GLY A 368 -2.18 6.82 -13.86
CA GLY A 368 -3.16 7.73 -13.26
C GLY A 368 -4.61 7.52 -13.71
N ASN A 369 -4.85 7.08 -14.96
CA ASN A 369 -6.22 6.76 -15.43
C ASN A 369 -6.82 5.59 -14.63
N GLU A 370 -6.03 4.55 -14.38
CA GLU A 370 -6.47 3.43 -13.57
C GLU A 370 -6.75 3.85 -12.12
N ARG A 371 -5.93 4.72 -11.53
CA ARG A 371 -6.20 5.27 -10.18
C ARG A 371 -7.49 6.07 -10.13
N ARG A 372 -7.72 6.96 -11.11
CA ARG A 372 -8.95 7.74 -11.24
C ARG A 372 -10.17 6.82 -11.33
N ARG A 373 -10.09 5.77 -12.17
CA ARG A 373 -11.14 4.75 -12.31
C ARG A 373 -11.43 4.04 -10.98
N MET A 374 -10.39 3.58 -10.28
CA MET A 374 -10.54 2.94 -8.96
C MET A 374 -11.24 3.85 -7.95
N ARG A 375 -10.86 5.14 -7.89
CA ARG A 375 -11.52 6.12 -7.01
C ARG A 375 -12.99 6.33 -7.39
N ALA A 376 -13.30 6.44 -8.68
CA ALA A 376 -14.66 6.62 -9.17
C ALA A 376 -15.56 5.42 -8.80
N VAL A 377 -15.10 4.20 -9.06
CA VAL A 377 -15.83 2.97 -8.70
C VAL A 377 -16.01 2.84 -7.19
N THR A 378 -14.99 3.17 -6.39
CA THR A 378 -15.11 3.14 -4.92
C THR A 378 -16.18 4.13 -4.43
N ARG A 379 -16.20 5.35 -4.96
CA ARG A 379 -17.24 6.34 -4.63
C ARG A 379 -18.64 5.87 -5.03
N GLN A 380 -18.77 5.30 -6.22
CA GLN A 380 -20.03 4.71 -6.67
C GLN A 380 -20.49 3.58 -5.75
N SER A 381 -19.58 2.77 -5.23
CA SER A 381 -19.88 1.72 -4.26
C SER A 381 -20.37 2.29 -2.93
N VAL A 382 -19.75 3.37 -2.42
CA VAL A 382 -20.23 4.11 -1.24
C VAL A 382 -21.64 4.65 -1.45
N ASP A 383 -21.95 5.19 -2.64
CA ASP A 383 -23.30 5.68 -2.94
C ASP A 383 -24.34 4.54 -2.96
N ILE A 384 -23.99 3.38 -3.50
CA ILE A 384 -24.84 2.18 -3.47
C ILE A 384 -25.09 1.72 -2.02
N LEU A 385 -24.05 1.71 -1.18
CA LEU A 385 -24.13 1.37 0.23
C LEU A 385 -25.05 2.35 0.98
N ARG A 386 -24.91 3.65 0.73
CA ARG A 386 -25.76 4.71 1.31
C ARG A 386 -27.23 4.47 0.99
N LEU A 387 -27.57 4.16 -0.27
CA LEU A 387 -28.94 3.83 -0.69
C LEU A 387 -29.50 2.58 0.01
N LYS A 388 -28.63 1.67 0.47
CA LYS A 388 -28.99 0.46 1.23
C LYS A 388 -28.98 0.67 2.75
N GLY A 389 -28.76 1.89 3.22
CA GLY A 389 -28.76 2.25 4.64
C GLY A 389 -27.41 2.07 5.35
N TYR A 390 -26.31 1.92 4.60
CA TYR A 390 -24.96 1.82 5.15
C TYR A 390 -24.20 3.12 4.84
N SER A 391 -23.93 3.93 5.87
CA SER A 391 -23.13 5.15 5.73
C SER A 391 -21.69 4.88 6.16
N MET A 392 -20.73 5.10 5.26
CA MET A 392 -19.30 4.96 5.54
C MET A 392 -18.49 5.82 4.57
N SER A 393 -17.23 6.14 4.91
CA SER A 393 -16.32 6.85 4.01
C SER A 393 -15.67 5.91 2.97
N PRO A 394 -15.04 6.43 1.91
CA PRO A 394 -14.20 5.63 1.02
C PRO A 394 -13.05 4.90 1.74
N ALA A 395 -12.48 5.50 2.79
CA ALA A 395 -11.45 4.84 3.61
C ALA A 395 -12.02 3.67 4.42
N ASP A 396 -13.19 3.82 5.04
CA ASP A 396 -13.86 2.75 5.79
C ASP A 396 -14.26 1.60 4.85
N LEU A 397 -14.76 1.92 3.65
CA LEU A 397 -15.05 0.90 2.63
C LEU A 397 -13.79 0.13 2.26
N GLN A 398 -12.68 0.83 1.99
CA GLN A 398 -11.40 0.19 1.66
C GLN A 398 -10.94 -0.73 2.80
N ALA A 399 -11.01 -0.28 4.05
CA ALA A 399 -10.64 -1.09 5.20
C ALA A 399 -11.59 -2.29 5.39
N THR A 400 -12.89 -2.12 5.18
CA THR A 400 -13.90 -3.18 5.32
C THR A 400 -13.66 -4.32 4.32
N LEU A 401 -13.24 -3.98 3.10
CA LEU A 401 -12.91 -4.95 2.05
C LEU A 401 -11.52 -5.56 2.21
N TRP A 402 -10.64 -4.88 2.94
CA TRP A 402 -9.26 -5.29 3.20
C TRP A 402 -9.15 -6.64 3.91
N TYR A 403 -9.95 -6.84 4.97
CA TYR A 403 -9.85 -8.03 5.81
C TYR A 403 -10.31 -9.31 5.11
N PRO A 404 -11.46 -9.35 4.44
CA PRO A 404 -11.85 -10.51 3.65
C PRO A 404 -10.80 -10.88 2.60
N GLU A 405 -10.18 -9.89 1.94
CA GLU A 405 -9.15 -10.17 0.94
C GLU A 405 -7.91 -10.82 1.58
N LYS A 406 -7.51 -10.39 2.78
CA LYS A 406 -6.43 -11.05 3.54
C LYS A 406 -6.82 -12.46 3.98
N GLU A 407 -8.05 -12.64 4.43
CA GLU A 407 -8.60 -13.94 4.81
C GLU A 407 -8.55 -14.91 3.62
N LEU A 408 -8.94 -14.46 2.43
CA LEU A 408 -8.85 -15.25 1.20
C LEU A 408 -7.41 -15.70 0.91
N TYR A 409 -6.44 -14.80 1.02
CA TYR A 409 -5.03 -15.19 0.86
C TYR A 409 -4.55 -16.10 2.00
N GLY A 410 -5.02 -15.91 3.23
CA GLY A 410 -4.73 -16.80 4.35
C GLY A 410 -5.24 -18.22 4.10
N HIS A 411 -6.49 -18.34 3.67
CA HIS A 411 -7.15 -19.57 3.27
C HIS A 411 -6.39 -20.34 2.18
N LEU A 412 -5.92 -19.63 1.15
CA LEU A 412 -5.18 -20.25 0.03
C LEU A 412 -3.72 -20.58 0.36
N THR A 413 -3.08 -19.79 1.22
CA THR A 413 -1.65 -19.96 1.54
C THR A 413 -1.39 -20.74 2.82
N GLY A 414 -2.45 -21.02 3.60
CA GLY A 414 -2.35 -21.62 4.94
C GLY A 414 -1.66 -20.72 5.97
N ARG A 415 -1.64 -19.40 5.73
CA ARG A 415 -1.16 -18.40 6.69
C ARG A 415 -2.32 -17.94 7.54
N ASP A 416 -2.07 -17.78 8.84
CA ASP A 416 -3.06 -17.24 9.75
C ASP A 416 -3.48 -15.80 9.32
N PRO A 417 -4.77 -15.57 9.01
CA PRO A 417 -5.30 -14.24 8.75
C PRO A 417 -5.11 -13.27 9.94
N GLY A 418 -5.16 -13.77 11.18
CA GLY A 418 -4.95 -12.96 12.39
C GLY A 418 -3.58 -12.31 12.41
N ALA A 419 -2.53 -13.07 12.11
CA ALA A 419 -1.17 -12.54 11.93
C ALA A 419 -1.04 -11.50 10.80
N MET A 420 -1.98 -11.44 9.85
CA MET A 420 -2.03 -10.43 8.78
C MET A 420 -2.92 -9.23 9.14
N ASN A 421 -3.73 -9.32 10.18
CA ASN A 421 -4.76 -8.35 10.58
C ASN A 421 -4.37 -7.48 11.78
N VAL A 422 -3.07 -7.34 12.04
CA VAL A 422 -2.58 -6.46 13.11
C VAL A 422 -3.00 -5.01 12.85
N SER A 423 -3.67 -4.39 13.81
CA SER A 423 -4.04 -2.96 13.78
C SER A 423 -2.96 -2.07 14.38
N TYR A 424 -2.98 -0.77 14.07
CA TYR A 424 -2.07 0.20 14.70
C TYR A 424 -2.35 0.36 16.20
N GLU A 425 -3.61 0.24 16.61
CA GLU A 425 -4.03 0.16 18.01
C GLU A 425 -3.31 -0.99 18.73
N GLN A 426 -3.37 -2.22 18.21
CA GLN A 426 -2.67 -3.36 18.80
C GLN A 426 -1.15 -3.14 18.92
N ALA A 427 -0.55 -2.51 17.90
CA ALA A 427 0.88 -2.22 17.91
C ALA A 427 1.26 -1.13 18.92
N LEU A 428 0.41 -0.13 19.12
CA LEU A 428 0.61 0.92 20.13
C LEU A 428 0.31 0.42 21.54
N VAL A 429 -0.68 -0.45 21.74
CA VAL A 429 -0.91 -1.15 23.01
C VAL A 429 0.32 -1.94 23.42
N ALA A 430 0.92 -2.70 22.48
CA ALA A 430 2.16 -3.41 22.76
C ALA A 430 3.34 -2.45 23.08
N ALA A 431 3.41 -1.30 22.41
CA ALA A 431 4.42 -0.29 22.72
C ALA A 431 4.22 0.30 24.12
N ALA A 432 2.99 0.68 24.49
CA ALA A 432 2.65 1.22 25.81
C ALA A 432 2.97 0.21 26.93
N LYS A 433 2.63 -1.08 26.73
CA LYS A 433 2.99 -2.14 27.69
C LYS A 433 4.50 -2.26 27.88
N ASN A 434 5.29 -2.10 26.81
CA ASN A 434 6.75 -2.13 26.92
C ASN A 434 7.32 -0.92 27.68
N GLU A 435 6.61 0.22 27.66
CA GLU A 435 6.92 1.41 28.45
C GLU A 435 6.39 1.33 29.91
N GLY A 436 5.66 0.27 30.26
CA GLY A 436 5.22 -0.02 31.63
C GLY A 436 3.76 0.31 31.94
N TYR A 437 2.96 0.74 30.95
CA TYR A 437 1.53 0.99 31.15
C TYR A 437 0.73 -0.31 31.33
N THR A 438 -0.19 -0.32 32.28
CA THR A 438 -1.07 -1.44 32.61
C THR A 438 -2.26 -1.54 31.65
N ASP A 439 -2.93 -2.70 31.62
CA ASP A 439 -4.16 -2.88 30.83
C ASP A 439 -5.25 -1.87 31.22
N GLY A 440 -5.40 -1.58 32.52
CA GLY A 440 -6.39 -0.62 33.01
C GLY A 440 -6.13 0.81 32.51
N GLU A 441 -4.88 1.28 32.54
CA GLU A 441 -4.53 2.61 32.03
C GLU A 441 -4.76 2.73 30.51
N ILE A 442 -4.55 1.63 29.78
CA ILE A 442 -4.79 1.56 28.34
C ILE A 442 -6.28 1.63 28.04
N ASP A 443 -7.10 0.86 28.75
CA ASP A 443 -8.55 0.85 28.60
C ASP A 443 -9.14 2.23 28.95
N ASP A 444 -8.70 2.84 30.06
CA ASP A 444 -9.12 4.18 30.48
C ASP A 444 -8.79 5.24 29.42
N ALA A 445 -7.61 5.15 28.80
CA ALA A 445 -7.19 6.08 27.74
C ALA A 445 -8.08 5.96 26.49
N ILE A 446 -8.42 4.73 26.09
CA ILE A 446 -9.31 4.45 24.96
C ILE A 446 -10.72 4.97 25.23
N GLU A 447 -11.26 4.73 26.42
CA GLU A 447 -12.59 5.22 26.83
C GLU A 447 -12.65 6.75 26.84
N ALA A 448 -11.62 7.42 27.39
CA ALA A 448 -11.50 8.87 27.37
C ALA A 448 -11.43 9.42 25.93
N GLY A 449 -10.72 8.72 25.03
CA GLY A 449 -10.65 9.03 23.60
C GLY A 449 -11.99 8.99 22.89
N ALA A 450 -12.77 7.92 23.12
CA ALA A 450 -14.11 7.78 22.55
C ALA A 450 -15.05 8.91 22.99
N GLY A 451 -14.91 9.40 24.23
CA GLY A 451 -15.62 10.57 24.73
C GLY A 451 -15.28 11.88 24.02
N ARG A 452 -14.02 12.08 23.61
CA ARG A 452 -13.57 13.24 22.82
C ARG A 452 -14.12 13.22 21.39
N SER A 453 -14.04 12.07 20.71
CA SER A 453 -14.47 11.93 19.30
C SER A 453 -15.98 12.17 19.12
N ARG A 454 -16.82 11.68 20.05
CA ARG A 454 -18.29 11.94 20.05
C ARG A 454 -18.67 13.42 20.20
N ARG A 455 -17.86 14.22 20.90
CA ARG A 455 -18.10 15.67 21.04
C ARG A 455 -17.68 16.46 19.81
N ALA A 456 -16.65 16.00 19.09
CA ALA A 456 -16.18 16.63 17.85
C ALA A 456 -17.04 16.29 16.63
N GLY A 457 -17.61 15.08 16.55
CA GLY A 457 -18.42 14.61 15.43
C GLY A 457 -19.85 15.14 15.34
N GLY A 458 -20.30 15.96 16.31
CA GLY A 458 -21.68 16.41 16.42
C GLY A 458 -22.13 17.51 15.45
N ASP A 459 -21.22 18.28 14.84
CA ASP A 459 -21.59 19.53 14.12
C ASP A 459 -20.83 19.79 12.78
N GLY A 460 -20.10 18.81 12.25
CA GLY A 460 -19.12 19.07 11.17
C GLY A 460 -19.53 18.81 9.72
N CYS A 461 -20.67 18.16 9.47
CA CYS A 461 -21.01 17.66 8.12
C CYS A 461 -22.12 18.45 7.45
N LEU A 462 -21.96 19.77 7.27
CA LEU A 462 -22.69 20.52 6.24
C LEU A 462 -21.78 21.61 5.65
N GLU A 463 -21.59 21.48 4.33
CA GLU A 463 -21.07 22.44 3.35
C GLU A 463 -20.64 23.82 3.88
N ARG A 464 -19.36 24.15 3.70
CA ARG A 464 -18.95 25.55 3.48
C ARG A 464 -18.07 25.66 2.24
N ASP A 465 -18.56 26.52 1.36
CA ASP A 465 -18.10 26.79 0.01
C ASP A 465 -16.60 27.00 -0.16
N ALA A 466 -16.10 26.42 -1.26
CA ALA A 466 -14.79 26.67 -1.82
C ALA A 466 -14.73 28.08 -2.45
N GLY A 467 -14.35 29.08 -1.66
CA GLY A 467 -13.96 30.40 -2.15
C GLY A 467 -12.56 30.38 -2.78
N ARG A 468 -12.48 30.64 -4.08
CA ARG A 468 -11.23 30.88 -4.82
C ARG A 468 -10.48 32.09 -4.24
N GLY A 469 -9.32 31.87 -3.64
CA GLY A 469 -8.36 32.90 -3.28
C GLY A 469 -7.00 32.59 -3.91
N GLY A 470 -6.63 33.33 -4.95
CA GLY A 470 -5.34 33.21 -5.64
C GLY A 470 -4.18 33.66 -4.74
N PHE A 471 -3.13 32.85 -4.70
CA PHE A 471 -1.88 33.19 -4.02
C PHE A 471 -0.90 33.69 -5.08
N GLN A 472 -0.65 35.00 -5.10
CA GLN A 472 0.47 35.60 -5.84
C GLN A 472 1.74 35.36 -5.04
N VAL A 473 2.72 34.71 -5.66
CA VAL A 473 4.09 34.63 -5.15
C VAL A 473 4.81 35.90 -5.57
N SER A 474 5.21 36.72 -4.60
CA SER A 474 6.11 37.85 -4.82
C SER A 474 7.53 37.34 -5.05
N SER A 475 8.21 38.02 -5.97
CA SER A 475 9.52 37.77 -6.59
C SER A 475 10.67 37.41 -5.67
#